data_AF-A0A5N7W746-F1
#
_entry.id   AF-A0A5N7W746-F1
#
_cell.length_a   1.000
_cell.length_b   1.000
_cell.length_c   1.000
_cell.angle_alpha   90.00
_cell.angle_beta   90.00
_cell.angle_gamma   90.00
#
_symmetry.space_group_name_H-M   'P 1'
#
loop_
_entity.id
_entity.type
_entity.pdbx_description
1 polymer ?
#
loop_
_entity_poly.entity_id
_entity_poly.type
_entity_poly.pdbx_seq_one_letter_code
_entity_poly.pdbx_strand_id
1 'polypeptide(L)'
;MRGNHIIWGRQDYVEPPPLPPEALARVAMCSVMPRWPDRTKPYNWHEVRAGDDVIGFVKTGLGGQSYRTPDMDDWFLVAWDWNRADPPHAHAVLRLLDAVNASAEASV
;
A
#
# COMPACT_ATOMS: atom_id res chain seq x y z
N MET A 1 -32.69 23.30 19.77
CA MET A 1 -32.68 22.17 18.81
C MET A 1 -31.23 21.96 18.38
N ARG A 2 -30.62 20.83 18.78
CA ARG A 2 -29.23 20.51 18.39
C ARG A 2 -29.25 20.03 16.94
N GLY A 3 -28.61 20.78 16.05
CA GLY A 3 -28.46 20.39 14.65
C GLY A 3 -27.66 19.09 14.55
N ASN A 4 -28.29 18.06 13.99
CA ASN A 4 -27.60 16.83 13.59
C ASN A 4 -26.66 17.18 12.42
N HIS A 5 -25.43 17.58 12.73
CA HIS A 5 -24.36 17.61 11.73
C HIS A 5 -23.98 16.17 11.43
N ILE A 6 -24.70 15.55 10.50
CA ILE A 6 -24.19 14.38 9.78
C ILE A 6 -23.07 14.93 8.91
N ILE A 7 -21.82 14.58 9.23
CA ILE A 7 -20.71 14.77 8.30
C ILE A 7 -21.01 13.80 7.14
N TRP A 8 -21.70 14.30 6.12
CA TRP A 8 -21.81 13.58 4.87
C TRP A 8 -20.40 13.50 4.30
N GLY A 9 -19.85 12.29 4.19
CA GLY A 9 -18.71 12.05 3.32
C GLY A 9 -19.01 12.62 1.93
N ARG A 10 -17.95 12.85 1.13
CA ARG A 10 -18.08 13.31 -0.26
C ARG A 10 -19.25 12.61 -0.96
N GLN A 11 -20.30 13.35 -1.28
CA GLN A 11 -21.50 12.83 -1.96
C GLN A 11 -21.19 12.31 -3.38
N ASP A 12 -20.02 12.68 -3.92
CA ASP A 12 -19.47 12.27 -5.20
C ASP A 12 -18.49 11.10 -5.10
N TYR A 13 -18.29 10.51 -3.91
CA TYR A 13 -17.42 9.34 -3.78
C TYR A 13 -18.11 8.12 -4.41
N VAL A 14 -17.61 7.71 -5.57
CA VAL A 14 -17.88 6.40 -6.15
C VAL A 14 -16.69 5.52 -5.80
N GLU A 15 -16.96 4.45 -5.04
CA GLU A 15 -15.93 3.48 -4.73
C GLU A 15 -15.44 2.83 -6.03
N PRO A 16 -14.13 2.85 -6.32
CA PRO A 16 -13.58 2.22 -7.52
C PRO A 16 -13.81 0.70 -7.47
N PRO A 17 -13.75 -0.01 -8.61
CA PRO A 17 -13.81 -1.47 -8.58
C PRO A 17 -12.65 -2.04 -7.74
N PRO A 18 -12.86 -3.17 -7.04
CA PRO A 18 -11.79 -3.83 -6.30
C PRO A 18 -10.70 -4.35 -7.26
N LEU A 19 -9.52 -4.63 -6.70
CA LEU A 19 -8.45 -5.25 -7.46
C LEU A 19 -8.90 -6.58 -8.09
N PRO A 20 -8.46 -6.86 -9.32
CA PRO A 20 -8.82 -8.11 -9.97
C PRO A 20 -8.13 -9.30 -9.27
N PRO A 21 -8.68 -10.53 -9.40
CA PRO A 21 -8.20 -11.70 -8.64
C PRO A 21 -6.71 -11.99 -8.81
N GLU A 22 -6.15 -11.77 -10.01
CA GLU A 22 -4.72 -11.95 -10.27
C GLU A 22 -3.84 -10.97 -9.48
N ALA A 23 -4.30 -9.73 -9.30
CA ALA A 23 -3.59 -8.73 -8.52
C ALA A 23 -3.68 -9.07 -7.02
N LEU A 24 -4.85 -9.52 -6.55
CA LEU A 24 -5.03 -9.99 -5.17
C LEU A 24 -4.14 -11.21 -4.87
N ALA A 25 -4.02 -12.15 -5.81
CA ALA A 25 -3.14 -13.31 -5.66
C ALA A 25 -1.67 -12.89 -5.52
N ARG A 26 -1.21 -11.91 -6.31
CA ARG A 26 0.16 -11.36 -6.19
C ARG A 26 0.40 -10.72 -4.82
N VAL A 27 -0.55 -9.92 -4.33
CA VAL A 27 -0.47 -9.29 -3.00
C VAL A 27 -0.44 -10.34 -1.90
N ALA A 28 -1.23 -11.41 -2.03
CA ALA A 28 -1.29 -12.50 -1.05
C ALA A 28 0.01 -13.31 -0.92
N MET A 29 0.91 -13.24 -1.91
CA MET A 29 2.25 -13.84 -1.81
C MET A 29 3.19 -13.07 -0.88
N CYS A 30 2.80 -11.85 -0.49
CA CYS A 30 3.60 -10.98 0.35
C CYS A 30 3.04 -10.89 1.78
N SER A 31 3.94 -10.74 2.75
CA SER A 31 3.59 -10.41 4.13
C SER A 31 3.94 -8.96 4.43
N VAL A 32 2.97 -8.19 4.93
CA VAL A 32 3.17 -6.80 5.36
C VAL A 32 3.32 -6.76 6.87
N MET A 33 4.52 -6.49 7.36
CA MET A 33 4.85 -6.49 8.78
C MET A 33 5.02 -5.06 9.30
N PRO A 34 4.37 -4.68 10.41
CA PRO A 34 4.66 -3.41 11.05
C PRO A 34 6.10 -3.40 11.56
N ARG A 35 6.85 -2.35 11.22
CA ARG A 35 8.25 -2.20 11.65
C ARG A 35 8.38 -2.14 13.17
N TRP A 36 7.40 -1.54 13.84
CA TRP A 36 7.28 -1.56 15.29
C TRP A 36 5.90 -2.06 15.72
N PRO A 37 5.84 -2.98 16.70
CA PRO A 37 4.57 -3.37 17.32
C PRO A 37 3.96 -2.22 18.13
N ASP A 38 4.80 -1.28 18.58
CA ASP A 38 4.37 -0.07 19.27
C ASP A 38 3.81 0.97 18.28
N ARG A 39 2.48 1.00 18.19
CA ARG A 39 1.71 1.94 17.35
C ARG A 39 1.86 3.41 17.75
N THR A 40 2.51 3.73 18.87
CA THR A 40 2.77 5.12 19.30
C THR A 40 4.04 5.69 18.69
N LYS A 41 4.89 4.84 18.07
CA LYS A 41 6.07 5.30 17.35
C LYS A 41 5.68 5.89 15.99
N PRO A 42 6.34 6.98 15.54
CA PRO A 42 5.95 7.74 14.36
C PRO A 42 6.24 7.03 13.02
N TYR A 43 6.63 5.76 13.04
CA TYR A 43 6.92 5.01 11.82
C TYR A 43 5.63 4.42 11.26
N ASN A 44 5.03 5.16 10.33
CA ASN A 44 3.82 4.78 9.61
C ASN A 44 4.07 3.83 8.42
N TRP A 45 5.28 3.28 8.31
CA TRP A 45 5.69 2.40 7.23
C TRP A 45 5.97 0.98 7.70
N HIS A 46 5.67 0.04 6.80
CA HIS A 46 5.63 -1.39 7.04
C HIS A 46 6.64 -2.07 6.12
N GLU A 47 7.28 -3.12 6.61
CA GLU A 47 8.15 -3.99 5.81
C GLU A 47 7.29 -4.92 4.97
N VAL A 48 7.64 -5.09 3.70
CA VAL A 48 7.02 -6.07 2.82
C VAL A 48 8.02 -7.20 2.60
N ARG A 49 7.58 -8.43 2.85
CA ARG A 49 8.37 -9.64 2.66
C ARG A 49 7.76 -10.54 1.62
N ALA A 50 8.60 -11.15 0.79
CA ALA A 50 8.23 -12.26 -0.08
C ALA A 50 8.99 -13.50 0.42
N GLY A 51 8.29 -14.42 1.08
CA GLY A 51 8.95 -15.46 1.88
C GLY A 51 9.74 -14.85 3.04
N ASP A 52 11.03 -15.20 3.15
CA ASP A 52 11.93 -14.71 4.19
C ASP A 52 12.62 -13.39 3.84
N ASP A 53 12.55 -12.98 2.57
CA ASP A 53 13.29 -11.82 2.05
C ASP A 53 12.47 -10.52 2.17
N VAL A 54 13.12 -9.45 2.63
CA VAL A 54 12.55 -8.10 2.64
C VAL A 54 12.71 -7.50 1.25
N ILE A 55 11.59 -7.33 0.55
CA ILE A 55 11.57 -6.78 -0.82
C ILE A 55 11.38 -5.25 -0.84
N GLY A 56 11.00 -4.65 0.29
CA GLY A 56 10.89 -3.21 0.43
C GLY A 56 9.90 -2.79 1.51
N PHE A 57 9.35 -1.59 1.34
CA PHE A 57 8.55 -0.91 2.35
C PHE A 57 7.32 -0.24 1.75
N VAL A 58 6.23 -0.22 2.50
CA VAL A 58 4.96 0.43 2.12
C VAL A 58 4.42 1.29 3.24
N LYS A 59 3.70 2.35 2.89
CA LYS A 59 2.98 3.19 3.85
C LYS A 59 1.70 3.73 3.26
N THR A 60 0.79 4.13 4.15
CA THR A 60 -0.38 4.94 3.78
C THR A 60 -0.29 6.26 4.54
N GLY A 61 -0.42 7.37 3.82
CA GLY A 61 -0.45 8.72 4.38
C GLY A 61 -1.56 9.56 3.77
N LEU A 62 -1.53 10.88 4.02
CA LEU A 62 -2.53 11.81 3.51
C LEU A 62 -2.64 11.81 1.97
N GLY A 63 -1.52 11.58 1.27
CA GLY A 63 -1.48 11.52 -0.19
C GLY A 63 -1.93 10.18 -0.80
N GLY A 64 -2.22 9.17 0.02
CA GLY A 64 -2.52 7.81 -0.42
C GLY A 64 -1.43 6.80 -0.05
N GLN A 65 -1.34 5.73 -0.83
CA GLN A 65 -0.38 4.66 -0.60
C GLN A 65 0.96 4.98 -1.28
N SER A 66 2.07 4.57 -0.67
CA SER A 66 3.41 4.76 -1.24
C SER A 66 4.27 3.52 -0.99
N TYR A 67 5.23 3.31 -1.88
CA TYR A 67 6.21 2.23 -1.76
C TYR A 67 7.64 2.75 -1.88
N ARG A 68 8.60 1.94 -1.44
CA ARG A 68 10.02 2.17 -1.58
C ARG A 68 10.76 0.82 -1.56
N THR A 69 11.68 0.58 -2.50
CA THR A 69 12.58 -0.58 -2.45
C THR A 69 13.73 -0.34 -1.44
N PRO A 70 14.50 -1.36 -1.04
CA PRO A 70 15.64 -1.17 -0.14
C PRO A 70 16.70 -0.20 -0.70
N ASP A 71 16.85 -0.17 -2.03
CA ASP A 71 17.86 0.63 -2.74
C ASP A 71 17.38 2.04 -3.12
N MET A 72 16.10 2.34 -2.89
CA MET A 72 15.55 3.67 -3.15
C MET A 72 15.70 4.60 -1.94
N ASP A 73 16.16 5.82 -2.19
CA ASP A 73 16.19 6.87 -1.17
C ASP A 73 14.79 7.45 -0.89
N ASP A 74 13.99 7.61 -1.94
CA ASP A 74 12.70 8.31 -1.92
C ASP A 74 11.47 7.38 -1.92
N TRP A 75 10.36 7.90 -1.38
CA TRP A 75 9.05 7.23 -1.44
C TRP A 75 8.32 7.58 -2.73
N PHE A 76 7.85 6.56 -3.45
CA PHE A 76 7.05 6.73 -4.66
C PHE A 76 5.56 6.63 -4.34
N LEU A 77 4.81 7.66 -4.72
CA LEU A 77 3.37 7.70 -4.53
C LEU A 77 2.67 6.78 -5.55
N VAL A 78 1.71 6.00 -5.07
CA VAL A 78 0.83 5.23 -5.92
C VAL A 78 -0.46 6.02 -6.10
N ALA A 79 -0.58 6.65 -7.27
CA ALA A 79 -1.81 7.34 -7.67
C ALA A 79 -2.89 6.30 -7.98
N TRP A 80 -3.73 5.98 -6.99
CA TRP A 80 -4.86 5.09 -7.19
C TRP A 80 -5.98 5.35 -6.19
N ASP A 81 -7.22 5.22 -6.66
CA ASP A 81 -8.41 5.27 -5.80
C ASP A 81 -8.55 3.93 -5.09
N TRP A 82 -8.51 3.94 -3.76
CA TRP A 82 -8.57 2.72 -2.95
C TRP A 82 -10.00 2.20 -2.81
N ASN A 83 -10.19 0.89 -3.01
CA ASN A 83 -11.42 0.17 -2.65
C ASN A 83 -11.26 -0.48 -1.26
N ARG A 84 -12.28 -0.39 -0.40
CA ARG A 84 -12.24 -0.91 0.98
C ARG A 84 -12.15 -2.43 1.09
N ALA A 85 -12.54 -3.16 0.05
CA ALA A 85 -12.40 -4.61 -0.03
C ALA A 85 -10.95 -5.05 -0.34
N ASP A 86 -10.11 -4.15 -0.83
CA ASP A 86 -8.71 -4.47 -1.10
C ASP A 86 -7.92 -4.62 0.21
N PRO A 87 -6.94 -5.54 0.25
CA PRO A 87 -6.02 -5.63 1.38
C PRO A 87 -5.33 -4.30 1.68
N PRO A 88 -4.97 -4.03 2.95
CA PRO A 88 -4.19 -2.86 3.30
C PRO A 88 -2.90 -2.78 2.47
N HIS A 89 -2.60 -1.59 1.95
CA HIS A 89 -1.41 -1.32 1.13
C HIS A 89 -1.33 -2.08 -0.21
N ALA A 90 -2.40 -2.73 -0.68
CA ALA A 90 -2.37 -3.60 -1.85
C ALA A 90 -1.77 -2.93 -3.11
N HIS A 91 -2.17 -1.70 -3.42
CA HIS A 91 -1.62 -0.99 -4.59
C HIS A 91 -0.14 -0.66 -4.44
N ALA A 92 0.31 -0.27 -3.24
CA ALA A 92 1.73 -0.06 -2.97
C ALA A 92 2.55 -1.36 -3.07
N VAL A 93 2.01 -2.47 -2.58
CA VAL A 93 2.64 -3.80 -2.71
C VAL A 93 2.77 -4.20 -4.18
N LEU A 94 1.74 -3.98 -5.00
CA LEU A 94 1.79 -4.29 -6.44
C LEU A 94 2.88 -3.50 -7.16
N ARG A 95 2.96 -2.19 -6.92
CA ARG A 95 3.98 -1.33 -7.55
C ARG A 95 5.39 -1.67 -7.06
N LEU A 96 5.52 -2.07 -5.80
CA LEU A 96 6.77 -2.57 -5.25
C LEU A 96 7.22 -3.85 -5.98
N LEU A 97 6.30 -4.82 -6.16
CA LEU A 97 6.58 -6.05 -6.89
C LEU A 97 6.97 -5.77 -8.35
N ASP A 98 6.27 -4.87 -9.03
CA ASP A 98 6.61 -4.46 -10.40
C ASP A 98 8.03 -3.86 -10.47
N ALA A 99 8.39 -3.01 -9.51
CA ALA A 99 9.71 -2.38 -9.47
C ALA A 99 10.85 -3.38 -9.18
N VAL A 100 10.63 -4.32 -8.25
CA VAL A 100 11.61 -5.37 -7.93
C VAL A 100 11.82 -6.30 -9.12
N ASN A 101 10.74 -6.71 -9.81
CA ASN A 101 10.84 -7.54 -11.01
C ASN A 101 11.59 -6.83 -12.14
N ALA A 102 11.29 -5.55 -12.40
CA ALA A 102 11.99 -4.78 -13.41
C ALA A 102 13.49 -4.64 -13.12
N SER A 103 13.87 -4.50 -11.84
CA SER A 103 15.28 -4.46 -11.42
C SER A 103 15.99 -5.80 -11.60
N ALA A 104 15.30 -6.91 -11.38
CA ALA A 104 15.84 -8.25 -11.60
C ALA A 104 16.09 -8.53 -13.09
N GLU A 105 15.16 -8.12 -13.96
CA GLU A 105 15.30 -8.24 -15.42
C GLU A 105 16.43 -7.38 -15.98
N ALA A 106 16.67 -6.19 -15.42
CA ALA A 106 17.76 -5.30 -15.84
C ALA A 106 19.17 -5.81 -15.47
N SER A 107 19.26 -6.83 -14.59
CA SER A 107 20.53 -7.38 -14.08
C SER A 107 20.97 -8.66 -14.80
N VAL A 108 20.22 -9.11 -15.82
CA VAL A 108 20.48 -10.29 -16.66
C VAL A 108 20.97 -9.86 -18.04
#